data_AF-A0A938KS41-F1
#
_entry.id   AF-A0A938KS41-F1
#
_cell.length_a   1.000
_cell.length_b   1.000
_cell.length_c   1.000
_cell.angle_alpha   90.00
_cell.angle_beta   90.00
_cell.angle_gamma   90.00
#
_symmetry.space_group_name_H-M   'P 1'
#
loop_
_entity.id
_entity.type
_entity.pdbx_description
1 polymer ?
#
loop_
_entity_poly.entity_id
_entity_poly.type
_entity_poly.pdbx_seq_one_letter_code
_entity_poly.pdbx_strand_id
1 'polypeptide(L)'
;MKKNDLAYPSLVILAWAKAVEGHQTLHDWLQENGYLELWMACQAIRLHDPARQWLIQNGYPELMAMISAAEGNEKAQKWLQQYEYEVLYHIAMAVEHEQESWFWLRKHTNPELIILAKSIQIIKDRIEENHNDVHAIHKDL
;
A
#
# COMPACT_ATOMS: atom_id res chain seq x y z
N MET A 1 -16.55 19.06 3.41
CA MET A 1 -16.64 17.65 3.84
C MET A 1 -15.20 17.20 4.09
N LYS A 2 -14.80 16.94 5.34
CA LYS A 2 -13.43 16.48 5.62
C LYS A 2 -13.26 15.12 4.94
N LYS A 3 -12.33 15.03 3.98
CA LYS A 3 -12.06 13.85 3.16
C LYS A 3 -11.19 12.88 3.98
N ASN A 4 -11.73 12.42 5.11
CA ASN A 4 -11.06 11.48 5.99
C ASN A 4 -10.97 10.11 5.32
N ASP A 5 -9.73 9.70 5.12
CA ASP A 5 -9.18 8.42 5.53
C ASP A 5 -9.71 7.18 4.83
N LEU A 6 -8.82 6.19 4.73
CA LEU A 6 -9.13 4.86 4.23
C LEU A 6 -10.25 4.21 5.10
N ALA A 7 -11.51 4.48 4.76
CA ALA A 7 -12.68 4.26 5.60
C ALA A 7 -13.30 2.87 5.37
N TYR A 8 -12.51 1.83 5.60
CA TYR A 8 -13.00 0.46 5.62
C TYR A 8 -13.24 -0.02 7.06
N PRO A 9 -14.15 -0.97 7.29
CA PRO A 9 -14.27 -1.63 8.59
C PRO A 9 -12.93 -2.24 9.03
N SER A 10 -12.63 -2.23 10.33
CA SER A 10 -11.36 -2.73 10.88
C SER A 10 -11.01 -4.14 10.40
N LEU A 11 -11.99 -5.05 10.35
CA LEU A 11 -11.78 -6.43 9.87
C LEU A 11 -11.42 -6.48 8.38
N VAL A 12 -11.91 -5.54 7.57
CA VAL A 12 -11.57 -5.46 6.14
C VAL A 12 -10.14 -4.94 5.97
N ILE A 13 -9.72 -3.95 6.78
CA ILE A 13 -8.33 -3.47 6.80
C ILE A 13 -7.37 -4.61 7.20
N LEU A 14 -7.73 -5.41 8.21
CA LEU A 14 -6.95 -6.58 8.61
C LEU A 14 -6.92 -7.67 7.53
N ALA A 15 -8.06 -7.94 6.88
CA ALA A 15 -8.12 -8.87 5.75
C ALA A 15 -7.20 -8.40 4.62
N TRP A 16 -7.20 -7.10 4.33
CA TRP A 16 -6.29 -6.49 3.35
C TRP A 16 -4.82 -6.65 3.75
N ALA A 17 -4.45 -6.33 4.98
CA ALA A 17 -3.09 -6.50 5.48
C ALA A 17 -2.61 -7.96 5.32
N LYS A 18 -3.46 -8.94 5.66
CA LYS A 18 -3.14 -10.37 5.50
C LYS A 18 -3.11 -10.83 4.04
N ALA A 19 -3.97 -10.28 3.19
CA ALA A 19 -3.91 -10.53 1.75
C ALA A 19 -2.60 -10.01 1.14
N VAL A 20 -2.13 -8.82 1.55
CA VAL A 20 -0.82 -8.28 1.17
C VAL A 20 0.30 -9.24 1.58
N GLU A 21 0.27 -9.78 2.80
CA GLU A 21 1.24 -10.77 3.30
C GLU A 21 1.21 -12.12 2.54
N GLY A 22 0.19 -12.36 1.69
CA GLY A 22 0.07 -13.56 0.86
C GLY A 22 -0.98 -14.57 1.36
N HIS A 23 -1.89 -14.18 2.25
CA HIS A 23 -2.95 -15.06 2.72
C HIS A 23 -4.05 -15.23 1.65
N GLN A 24 -3.93 -16.26 0.80
CA GLN A 24 -4.78 -16.46 -0.37
C GLN A 24 -6.29 -16.41 -0.06
N THR A 25 -6.76 -17.10 1.00
CA THR A 25 -8.20 -17.08 1.34
C THR A 25 -8.74 -15.69 1.65
N LEU A 26 -7.94 -14.82 2.27
CA LEU A 26 -8.36 -13.45 2.58
C LEU A 26 -8.23 -12.56 1.35
N HIS A 27 -7.28 -12.85 0.46
CA HIS A 27 -7.20 -12.20 -0.86
C HIS A 27 -8.49 -12.49 -1.65
N ASP A 28 -8.84 -13.75 -1.85
CA ASP A 28 -10.05 -14.15 -2.58
C ASP A 28 -11.32 -13.59 -1.91
N TRP A 29 -11.37 -13.63 -0.56
CA TRP A 29 -12.49 -13.07 0.19
C TRP A 29 -12.74 -11.58 -0.11
N LEU A 30 -11.70 -10.77 -0.30
CA LEU A 30 -11.86 -9.35 -0.65
C LEU A 30 -12.60 -9.19 -1.99
N GLN A 31 -12.24 -9.99 -2.99
CA GLN A 31 -12.91 -9.97 -4.29
C GLN A 31 -14.37 -10.41 -4.18
N GLU A 32 -14.63 -11.49 -3.44
CA GLU A 32 -15.97 -12.08 -3.29
C GLU A 32 -16.94 -11.20 -2.48
N ASN A 33 -16.42 -10.34 -1.61
CA ASN A 33 -17.22 -9.53 -0.68
C ASN A 33 -17.27 -8.04 -1.04
N GLY A 34 -16.97 -7.69 -2.29
CA GLY A 34 -17.16 -6.33 -2.81
C GLY A 34 -16.02 -5.35 -2.50
N TYR A 35 -14.83 -5.85 -2.17
CA TYR A 35 -13.61 -5.07 -1.96
C TYR A 35 -12.59 -5.31 -3.09
N LEU A 36 -13.07 -5.26 -4.33
CA LEU A 36 -12.26 -5.57 -5.53
C LEU A 36 -11.06 -4.63 -5.66
N GLU A 37 -11.21 -3.37 -5.27
CA GLU A 37 -10.12 -2.39 -5.23
C GLU A 37 -9.01 -2.79 -4.26
N LEU A 38 -9.32 -3.43 -3.13
CA LEU A 38 -8.32 -3.91 -2.18
C LEU A 38 -7.64 -5.19 -2.69
N TRP A 39 -8.40 -6.06 -3.35
CA TRP A 39 -7.85 -7.21 -4.08
C TRP A 39 -6.87 -6.77 -5.17
N MET A 40 -7.21 -5.73 -5.94
CA MET A 40 -6.34 -5.13 -6.94
C MET A 40 -5.14 -4.42 -6.32
N ALA A 41 -5.32 -3.70 -5.21
CA ALA A 41 -4.23 -3.06 -4.51
C ALA A 41 -3.17 -4.07 -4.03
N CYS A 42 -3.58 -5.26 -3.56
CA CYS A 42 -2.64 -6.35 -3.21
C CYS A 42 -1.74 -6.74 -4.39
N GLN A 43 -2.31 -6.82 -5.59
CA GLN A 43 -1.57 -7.18 -6.80
C GLN A 43 -0.71 -6.01 -7.29
N ALA A 44 -1.22 -4.78 -7.22
CA ALA A 44 -0.49 -3.58 -7.59
C ALA A 44 0.75 -3.36 -6.72
N ILE A 45 0.68 -3.61 -5.40
CA ILE A 45 1.83 -3.62 -4.48
C ILE A 45 2.90 -4.62 -4.94
N ARG A 46 2.50 -5.73 -5.57
CA ARG A 46 3.40 -6.74 -6.14
C ARG A 46 3.81 -6.46 -7.58
N LEU A 47 3.80 -5.18 -7.98
CA LEU A 47 4.20 -4.71 -9.30
C LEU A 47 3.38 -5.28 -10.47
N HIS A 48 2.13 -5.71 -10.23
CA HIS A 48 1.28 -6.22 -11.31
C HIS A 48 0.64 -5.08 -12.13
N ASP A 49 1.19 -4.78 -13.30
CA ASP A 49 0.77 -3.66 -14.16
C ASP A 49 -0.73 -3.64 -14.51
N PRO A 50 -1.38 -4.76 -14.87
CA PRO A 50 -2.82 -4.75 -15.11
C PRO A 50 -3.64 -4.30 -13.90
N ALA A 51 -3.21 -4.65 -12.69
CA ALA A 51 -3.89 -4.19 -11.47
C ALA A 51 -3.69 -2.69 -11.23
N ARG A 52 -2.49 -2.17 -11.51
CA ARG A 52 -2.21 -0.73 -11.44
C ARG A 52 -3.08 0.08 -12.39
N GLN A 53 -3.17 -0.36 -13.65
CA GLN A 53 -4.02 0.27 -14.65
C GLN A 53 -5.49 0.23 -14.26
N TRP A 54 -5.95 -0.91 -13.73
CA TRP A 54 -7.32 -1.06 -13.28
C TRP A 54 -7.68 -0.08 -12.17
N LEU A 55 -6.81 0.13 -11.16
CA LEU A 55 -7.07 1.08 -10.07
C LEU A 55 -7.30 2.50 -10.61
N ILE A 56 -6.47 2.95 -11.56
CA ILE A 56 -6.63 4.25 -12.19
C ILE A 56 -7.93 4.33 -13.00
N GLN A 57 -8.20 3.32 -13.83
CA GLN A 57 -9.35 3.31 -14.74
C GLN A 57 -10.70 3.19 -14.02
N ASN A 58 -10.72 2.58 -12.83
CA ASN A 58 -11.94 2.34 -12.06
C ASN A 58 -12.15 3.33 -10.91
N GLY A 59 -11.40 4.44 -10.87
CA GLY A 59 -11.66 5.52 -9.95
C GLY A 59 -11.04 5.36 -8.55
N TYR A 60 -9.95 4.59 -8.44
CA TYR A 60 -9.14 4.47 -7.22
C TYR A 60 -7.73 5.06 -7.37
N PRO A 61 -7.59 6.30 -7.89
CA PRO A 61 -6.27 6.92 -8.08
C PRO A 61 -5.52 7.17 -6.76
N GLU A 62 -6.23 7.36 -5.65
CA GLU A 62 -5.62 7.55 -4.33
C GLU A 62 -4.92 6.29 -3.81
N LEU A 63 -5.47 5.09 -4.06
CA LEU A 63 -4.80 3.83 -3.73
C LEU A 63 -3.54 3.66 -4.58
N MET A 64 -3.62 3.95 -5.87
CA MET A 64 -2.44 3.88 -6.75
C MET A 64 -1.39 4.94 -6.39
N ALA A 65 -1.81 6.14 -5.99
CA ALA A 65 -0.91 7.19 -5.52
C ALA A 65 -0.20 6.77 -4.24
N MET A 66 -0.90 6.14 -3.29
CA MET A 66 -0.29 5.58 -2.08
C MET A 66 0.75 4.51 -2.41
N ILE A 67 0.41 3.55 -3.28
CA ILE A 67 1.35 2.51 -3.74
C ILE A 67 2.57 3.14 -4.43
N SER A 68 2.36 4.10 -5.33
CA SER A 68 3.47 4.77 -6.03
C SER A 68 4.34 5.60 -5.08
N ALA A 69 3.72 6.29 -4.11
CA ALA A 69 4.44 7.07 -3.10
C ALA A 69 5.28 6.16 -2.19
N ALA A 70 4.75 4.99 -1.85
CA ALA A 70 5.47 3.93 -1.15
C ALA A 70 6.59 3.32 -1.99
N GLU A 71 6.65 3.59 -3.30
CA GLU A 71 7.75 3.23 -4.22
C GLU A 71 8.72 4.41 -4.47
N GLY A 72 8.70 5.41 -3.59
CA GLY A 72 9.58 6.58 -3.68
C GLY A 72 9.16 7.63 -4.73
N ASN A 73 7.95 7.53 -5.29
CA ASN A 73 7.50 8.50 -6.29
C ASN A 73 7.10 9.85 -5.63
N GLU A 74 8.02 10.82 -5.67
CA GLU A 74 7.79 12.17 -5.12
C GLU A 74 6.57 12.89 -5.70
N LYS A 75 6.21 12.64 -6.96
CA LYS A 75 5.01 13.25 -7.57
C LYS A 75 3.76 12.69 -6.92
N ALA A 76 3.72 11.39 -6.63
CA ALA A 76 2.61 10.75 -5.94
C ALA A 76 2.52 11.21 -4.48
N GLN A 77 3.65 11.36 -3.79
CA GLN A 77 3.71 11.94 -2.43
C GLN A 77 3.09 13.34 -2.40
N LYS A 78 3.54 14.23 -3.31
CA LYS A 78 2.99 15.59 -3.45
C LYS A 78 1.51 15.58 -3.82
N TRP A 79 1.08 14.64 -4.67
CA TRP A 79 -0.33 14.50 -5.03
C TRP A 79 -1.19 14.13 -3.81
N LEU A 80 -0.75 13.16 -2.99
CA LEU A 80 -1.47 12.78 -1.77
C LEU A 80 -1.62 13.96 -0.81
N GLN A 81 -0.55 14.75 -0.63
CA GLN A 81 -0.59 15.96 0.20
C GLN A 81 -1.52 17.04 -0.39
N GLN A 82 -1.41 17.31 -1.69
CA GLN A 82 -2.21 18.32 -2.39
C GLN A 82 -3.70 18.04 -2.30
N TYR A 83 -4.10 16.76 -2.36
CA TYR A 83 -5.50 16.33 -2.29
C TYR A 83 -5.93 15.90 -0.88
N GLU A 84 -5.12 16.20 0.15
CA GLU A 84 -5.41 16.00 1.57
C GLU A 84 -5.67 14.53 1.96
N TYR A 85 -5.05 13.58 1.26
CA TYR A 85 -5.08 12.15 1.60
C TYR A 85 -4.04 11.82 2.69
N GLU A 86 -4.16 12.46 3.86
CA GLU A 86 -3.15 12.46 4.93
C GLU A 86 -2.81 11.05 5.45
N VAL A 87 -3.81 10.19 5.70
CA VAL A 87 -3.56 8.80 6.13
C VAL A 87 -2.82 8.00 5.05
N LEU A 88 -3.18 8.13 3.78
CA LEU A 88 -2.51 7.43 2.68
C LEU A 88 -1.08 7.92 2.48
N TYR A 89 -0.85 9.22 2.64
CA TYR A 89 0.49 9.80 2.65
C TYR A 89 1.33 9.18 3.77
N HIS A 90 0.84 9.18 5.01
CA HIS A 90 1.62 8.64 6.13
C HIS A 90 1.80 7.12 6.06
N ILE A 91 0.88 6.36 5.45
CA ILE A 91 1.11 4.94 5.14
C ILE A 91 2.30 4.81 4.17
N ALA A 92 2.28 5.55 3.06
CA ALA A 92 3.34 5.49 2.05
C ALA A 92 4.72 5.87 2.62
N MET A 93 4.78 6.96 3.39
CA MET A 93 6.04 7.41 3.97
C MET A 93 6.53 6.49 5.09
N ALA A 94 5.62 5.90 5.88
CA ALA A 94 6.00 4.88 6.86
C ALA A 94 6.60 3.64 6.17
N VAL A 95 6.07 3.23 5.01
CA VAL A 95 6.64 2.17 4.18
C VAL A 95 8.05 2.54 3.70
N GLU A 96 8.27 3.79 3.29
CA GLU A 96 9.59 4.38 2.97
C GLU A 96 10.52 4.58 4.18
N HIS A 97 10.24 3.92 5.30
CA HIS A 97 11.04 3.97 6.54
C HIS A 97 11.09 5.36 7.21
N GLU A 98 10.15 6.26 6.91
CA GLU A 98 10.03 7.56 7.58
C GLU A 98 9.45 7.37 9.00
N GLN A 99 10.28 7.60 10.02
CA GLN A 99 9.91 7.33 11.41
C GLN A 99 8.80 8.27 11.93
N GLU A 100 8.80 9.51 11.48
CA GLU A 100 7.81 10.54 11.79
C GLU A 100 6.41 10.08 11.36
N SER A 101 6.30 9.48 10.18
CA SER A 101 5.04 8.95 9.68
C SER A 101 4.54 7.74 10.49
N TRP A 102 5.43 6.89 11.01
CA TRP A 102 5.04 5.86 11.98
C TRP A 102 4.49 6.44 13.29
N PHE A 103 5.10 7.51 13.80
CA PHE A 103 4.59 8.20 14.99
C PHE A 103 3.25 8.88 14.72
N TRP A 104 3.10 9.49 13.54
CA TRP A 104 1.85 10.11 13.13
C TRP A 104 0.72 9.09 13.06
N LEU A 105 0.93 7.93 12.42
CA LEU A 105 -0.08 6.88 12.34
C LEU A 105 -0.50 6.39 13.73
N ARG A 106 0.45 6.10 14.62
CA ARG A 106 0.16 5.67 16.01
C ARG A 106 -0.70 6.65 16.80
N LYS A 107 -0.59 7.95 16.49
CA LYS A 107 -1.29 9.00 17.22
C LYS A 107 -2.66 9.34 16.63
N HIS A 108 -2.84 9.15 15.32
CA HIS A 108 -4.01 9.67 14.60
C HIS A 108 -4.86 8.60 13.93
N THR A 109 -4.44 7.32 13.93
CA THR A 109 -5.17 6.24 13.26
C THR A 109 -5.41 5.03 14.17
N ASN A 110 -6.26 4.12 13.70
CA ASN A 110 -6.50 2.87 14.40
C ASN A 110 -5.36 1.85 14.18
N PRO A 111 -5.14 0.91 15.11
CA PRO A 111 -4.05 -0.08 15.02
C PRO A 111 -4.03 -0.88 13.72
N GLU A 112 -5.18 -1.14 13.09
CA GLU A 112 -5.26 -1.92 11.86
C GLU A 112 -4.58 -1.23 10.67
N LEU A 113 -4.58 0.10 10.63
CA LEU A 113 -3.87 0.87 9.58
C LEU A 113 -2.35 0.81 9.76
N ILE A 114 -1.89 0.70 11.01
CA ILE A 114 -0.47 0.50 11.33
C ILE A 114 -0.03 -0.90 10.91
N ILE A 115 -0.87 -1.90 11.15
CA ILE A 115 -0.65 -3.29 10.70
C ILE A 115 -0.57 -3.31 9.17
N LEU A 116 -1.53 -2.71 8.47
CA LEU A 116 -1.53 -2.60 7.02
C LEU A 116 -0.23 -1.95 6.50
N ALA A 117 0.15 -0.78 7.03
CA ALA A 117 1.38 -0.11 6.62
C ALA A 117 2.61 -1.04 6.80
N LYS A 118 2.66 -1.80 7.89
CA LYS A 118 3.79 -2.71 8.15
C LYS A 118 3.79 -3.91 7.20
N SER A 119 2.63 -4.46 6.90
CA SER A 119 2.47 -5.54 5.92
C SER A 119 2.92 -5.11 4.54
N ILE A 120 2.56 -3.89 4.10
CA ILE A 120 3.02 -3.33 2.82
C ILE A 120 4.54 -3.15 2.83
N GLN A 121 5.10 -2.58 3.91
CA GLN A 121 6.56 -2.39 4.05
C GLN A 121 7.32 -3.70 3.91
N ILE A 122 6.91 -4.75 4.63
CA ILE A 122 7.57 -6.06 4.59
C ILE A 122 7.60 -6.63 3.15
N ILE A 123 6.50 -6.51 2.42
CA ILE A 123 6.43 -7.02 1.04
C ILE A 123 7.30 -6.19 0.11
N LYS A 124 7.29 -4.87 0.26
CA LYS A 124 8.10 -3.97 -0.55
C LYS A 124 9.60 -4.19 -0.32
N ASP A 125 10.04 -4.19 0.95
CA ASP A 125 11.44 -4.41 1.32
C ASP A 125 11.94 -5.73 0.70
N ARG A 126 11.12 -6.79 0.78
CA ARG A 126 11.44 -8.09 0.15
C ARG A 126 11.55 -8.02 -1.37
N ILE A 127 10.70 -7.24 -2.04
CA ILE A 127 10.77 -7.05 -3.49
C ILE A 127 12.08 -6.33 -3.84
N GLU A 128 12.47 -5.30 -3.09
CA GLU A 128 13.71 -4.55 -3.32
C GLU A 128 14.97 -5.40 -3.04
N GLU A 129 14.99 -6.16 -1.95
CA GLU A 129 16.05 -7.10 -1.62
C GLU A 129 16.27 -8.13 -2.75
N ASN A 130 15.19 -8.77 -3.23
CA ASN A 130 15.28 -9.73 -4.32
C ASN A 130 15.82 -9.11 -5.62
N HIS A 131 15.45 -7.86 -5.94
CA HIS A 131 15.98 -7.16 -7.11
C HIS A 131 17.48 -6.87 -6.95
N ASN A 132 17.90 -6.41 -5.76
CA ASN A 132 19.30 -6.11 -5.48
C ASN A 132 20.19 -7.36 -5.55
N ASP A 133 19.71 -8.50 -5.04
CA ASP A 133 20.41 -9.78 -5.10
C ASP A 133 20.64 -10.26 -6.54
N VAL A 134 19.61 -10.17 -7.40
CA VAL A 134 19.74 -10.52 -8.83
C VAL A 134 20.79 -9.65 -9.51
N HIS A 135 20.80 -8.33 -9.24
CA HIS A 135 21.81 -7.42 -9.78
C HIS A 135 23.23 -7.72 -9.28
N ALA A 136 23.39 -8.12 -8.02
CA ALA A 136 24.69 -8.52 -7.48
C ALA A 136 25.24 -9.77 -8.20
N ILE A 137 24.41 -10.81 -8.37
CA ILE A 137 24.81 -12.06 -9.05
C ILE A 137 25.27 -11.79 -10.49
N HIS A 138 24.59 -10.91 -11.23
CA HIS A 138 24.96 -10.58 -12.61
C HIS A 138 26.26 -9.78 -12.75
N LYS A 139 26.75 -9.14 -11.68
CA LYS A 139 28.00 -8.36 -11.69
C LYS A 139 29.24 -9.22 -11.45
N ASP A 140 29.06 -10.40 -10.86
CA ASP A 140 30.14 -11.32 -10.49
C ASP A 140 30.41 -12.43 -11.55
N LEU A 141 29.70 -12.41 -12.68
CA LEU A 141 29.89 -13.30 -13.86
C LEU A 141 30.59 -12.57 -15.01
#